data_AF-A0A6G1J935-F1
#
_entry.id   AF-A0A6G1J935-F1
#
_cell.length_a   1.000
_cell.length_b   1.000
_cell.length_c   1.000
_cell.angle_alpha   90.00
_cell.angle_beta   90.00
_cell.angle_gamma   90.00
#
_symmetry.space_group_name_H-M   'P 1'
#
loop_
_entity.id
_entity.type
_entity.pdbx_description
1 polymer ?
#
loop_
_entity_poly.entity_id
_entity_poly.type
_entity_poly.pdbx_seq_one_letter_code
_entity_poly.pdbx_strand_id
1 'polypeptide(L)' 'MPPKGTGKGGRTLASSEPNYARGAYQTIMSPDNRSVVTAIGMFAVGVAFLHSSWAEILLPA' A
#
# COMPACT_ATOMS: atom_id res chain seq x y z
N MET A 1 -22.42 -18.00 48.26
CA MET A 1 -22.09 -18.13 46.82
C MET A 1 -21.42 -16.84 46.37
N PRO A 2 -20.23 -16.86 45.73
CA PRO A 2 -19.52 -15.66 45.31
C PRO A 2 -20.11 -15.10 43.99
N PRO A 3 -20.21 -13.76 43.84
CA PRO A 3 -20.79 -13.14 42.65
C PRO A 3 -19.90 -13.34 41.41
N LYS A 4 -20.59 -13.52 40.28
CA LYS A 4 -20.06 -13.73 38.92
C LYS A 4 -18.96 -12.70 38.57
N GLY A 5 -17.83 -13.21 38.11
CA GLY A 5 -16.55 -12.49 38.00
C GLY A 5 -16.62 -11.13 37.29
N THR A 6 -16.38 -10.08 38.06
CA THR A 6 -16.05 -8.74 37.56
C THR A 6 -14.52 -8.62 37.54
N GLY A 7 -13.90 -9.19 36.51
CA GLY A 7 -12.45 -9.17 36.30
C GLY A 7 -12.07 -8.23 35.16
N LYS A 8 -11.81 -6.96 35.52
CA LYS A 8 -11.03 -5.94 34.84
C LYS A 8 -10.43 -6.33 33.47
N GLY A 9 -10.97 -5.71 32.42
CA GLY A 9 -10.19 -4.89 31.50
C GLY A 9 -8.84 -5.46 31.04
N GLY A 10 -8.88 -6.58 30.32
CA GLY A 10 -7.85 -6.92 29.35
C GLY A 10 -7.95 -6.01 28.14
N ARG A 11 -7.79 -4.68 28.33
CA ARG A 11 -7.32 -3.85 27.23
C ARG A 11 -5.90 -4.34 27.00
N THR A 12 -5.74 -5.23 26.05
CA THR A 12 -4.53 -5.22 25.24
C THR A 12 -4.49 -3.86 24.55
N LEU A 13 -4.05 -2.85 25.30
CA LEU A 13 -3.15 -1.83 24.79
C LEU A 13 -1.82 -2.54 24.48
N ALA A 14 -1.88 -3.62 23.70
CA ALA A 14 -0.75 -4.13 22.97
C ALA A 14 -0.57 -3.08 21.89
N SER A 15 0.18 -2.02 22.23
CA SER A 15 1.02 -1.29 21.30
C SER A 15 0.45 -1.32 19.89
N SER A 16 -0.62 -0.54 19.66
CA SER A 16 -0.99 -0.15 18.30
C SER A 16 0.05 0.85 17.83
N GLU A 17 1.29 0.37 17.69
CA GLU A 17 2.34 1.08 17.02
C GLU A 17 1.75 1.42 15.65
N PRO A 18 1.73 2.70 15.25
CA PRO A 18 1.15 3.09 13.98
C PRO A 18 1.82 2.27 12.88
N ASN A 19 1.05 1.33 12.33
CA ASN A 19 1.55 0.41 11.32
C ASN A 19 1.55 1.16 9.98
N TYR A 20 2.55 2.03 9.79
CA TYR A 20 2.69 2.90 8.64
C TYR A 20 2.71 2.11 7.33
N ALA A 21 3.26 0.89 7.33
CA ALA A 21 3.23 0.00 6.17
C ALA A 21 1.79 -0.39 5.79
N ARG A 22 0.95 -0.70 6.78
CA ARG A 22 -0.47 -1.00 6.56
C ARG A 22 -1.26 0.23 6.09
N GLY A 23 -0.98 1.40 6.66
CA GLY A 23 -1.61 2.67 6.25
C GLY A 23 -1.25 3.06 4.81
N ALA A 24 0.03 2.93 4.43
CA ALA A 24 0.49 3.18 3.06
C ALA A 24 -0.14 2.20 2.07
N TYR A 25 -0.19 0.90 2.40
CA TYR A 25 -0.82 -0.12 1.56
C TYR A 25 -2.32 0.17 1.34
N GLN A 26 -3.03 0.53 2.41
CA GLN A 26 -4.44 0.89 2.34
C GLN A 26 -4.68 2.18 1.54
N THR A 27 -3.74 3.14 1.63
CA THR A 27 -3.77 4.37 0.82
C THR A 27 -3.56 4.05 -0.66
N ILE A 28 -2.61 3.20 -1.02
CA ILE A 28 -2.33 2.81 -2.41
C ILE A 28 -3.49 1.99 -3.01
N MET A 29 -4.10 1.10 -2.23
CA MET A 29 -5.25 0.31 -2.67
C MET A 29 -6.60 1.03 -2.55
N SER A 30 -6.64 2.24 -2.00
CA SER A 30 -7.88 2.99 -1.87
C SER A 30 -8.45 3.35 -3.25
N PRO A 31 -9.76 3.19 -3.48
CA PRO A 31 -10.42 3.59 -4.74
C PRO A 31 -10.19 5.05 -5.11
N ASP A 32 -10.07 5.93 -4.11
CA ASP A 32 -9.88 7.37 -4.29
C ASP A 32 -8.53 7.70 -4.93
N ASN A 33 -7.52 6.85 -4.71
CA ASN A 33 -6.16 7.06 -5.20
C ASN A 33 -5.88 6.30 -6.50
N ARG A 34 -6.86 5.55 -7.01
CA ARG A 34 -6.70 4.68 -8.18
C ARG A 34 -6.18 5.43 -9.40
N SER A 35 -6.69 6.64 -9.65
CA SER A 35 -6.25 7.47 -10.79
C SER A 35 -4.78 7.84 -10.67
N VAL A 36 -4.35 8.31 -9.49
CA VAL A 36 -2.96 8.71 -9.22
C VAL A 36 -2.01 7.51 -9.30
N VAL A 37 -2.37 6.40 -8.66
CA VAL A 37 -1.57 5.16 -8.69
C VAL A 37 -1.45 4.62 -10.12
N THR A 38 -2.54 4.66 -10.89
CA THR A 38 -2.54 4.25 -12.30
C THR A 38 -1.65 5.15 -13.15
N ALA A 39 -1.72 6.47 -12.95
CA ALA A 39 -0.89 7.43 -13.67
C ALA A 39 0.60 7.23 -13.38
N ILE A 40 0.98 7.09 -12.10
CA ILE A 40 2.35 6.80 -11.69
C ILE A 40 2.82 5.46 -12.27
N GLY A 41 1.96 4.43 -12.20
CA GLY A 41 2.24 3.12 -12.78
C GLY A 41 2.50 3.17 -14.28
N MET A 42 1.61 3.82 -15.05
CA MET A 42 1.77 3.98 -16.50
C MET A 42 3.01 4.79 -16.87
N PHE A 43 3.30 5.86 -16.13
CA PHE A 43 4.51 6.65 -16.33
C PHE A 43 5.77 5.80 -16.10
N ALA A 44 5.84 5.08 -14.98
CA ALA A 44 6.98 4.22 -14.67
C ALA A 44 7.17 3.10 -15.72
N VAL A 45 6.07 2.49 -16.19
CA VAL A 45 6.10 1.52 -17.28
C VAL A 45 6.65 2.16 -18.56
N GLY A 46 6.20 3.37 -18.92
CA GLY A 46 6.69 4.09 -20.09
C GLY A 46 8.18 4.42 -20.01
N VAL A 47 8.65 4.90 -18.85
CA VAL A 47 10.08 5.18 -18.62
C VAL A 47 10.90 3.90 -18.70
N ALA A 48 10.45 2.82 -18.04
CA ALA A 48 11.11 1.53 -18.09
C ALA A 48 11.15 0.96 -19.52
N PHE A 49 10.08 1.12 -20.28
CA PHE A 49 10.01 0.72 -21.68
C PHE A 49 11.01 1.49 -22.55
N LEU A 50 11.04 2.83 -22.44
CA LEU A 50 11.97 3.68 -23.19
C LEU A 50 13.44 3.37 -22.88
N HIS A 51 13.72 3.01 -21.63
CA HIS A 51 15.06 2.66 -21.19
C HIS A 51 15.42 1.18 -21.41
N SER A 52 14.46 0.36 -21.84
CA SER A 52 14.68 -1.05 -22.14
C SER A 52 15.25 -1.22 -23.55
N SER A 53 15.97 -2.31 -23.78
CA SER A 53 16.46 -2.68 -25.13
C SER A 53 15.33 -2.92 -26.14
N TRP A 54 14.06 -2.93 -25.72
CA TRP A 54 12.91 -2.96 -26.63
C TRP A 54 12.64 -1.59 -27.28
N ALA A 55 13.13 -0.48 -26.73
CA ALA A 55 13.01 0.82 -27.37
C ALA A 55 13.84 0.91 -28.67
N GLU A 56 14.99 0.23 -28.72
CA GLU A 56 15.84 0.15 -29.91
C GLU A 56 15.19 -0.61 -31.08
N ILE A 57 14.17 -1.45 -30.84
CA ILE A 57 13.45 -2.14 -31.92
C ILE A 57 12.46 -1.21 -32.66
N LEU A 58 12.06 -0.10 -32.03
CA LEU A 58 11.10 0.87 -32.58
C LEU A 58 11.77 2.10 -33.22
N LEU A 59 13.04 2.35 -32.90
CA LEU A 59 13.84 3.37 -33.55
C LEU A 59 14.72 2.70 -34.62
N PRO A 60 14.46 2.88 -35.92
CA PRO A 60 15.43 2.47 -36.93
C PRO A 60 16.74 3.23 -36.68
N ALA A 61 17.84 2.49 -36.61
CA ALA A 61 19.19 3.03 -36.49
C ALA A 61 19.54 3.97 -37.65
#